data_AF-A0A522TAB1-F1
#
_entry.id   AF-A0A522TAB1-F1
#
_cell.length_a   1.000
_cell.length_b   1.000
_cell.length_c   1.000
_cell.angle_alpha   90.00
_cell.angle_beta   90.00
_cell.angle_gamma   90.00
#
_symmetry.space_group_name_H-M   'P 1'
#
loop_
_entity.id
_entity.type
_entity.pdbx_description
1 polymer ?
#
loop_
_entity_poly.entity_id
_entity_poly.type
_entity_poly.pdbx_seq_one_letter_code
_entity_poly.pdbx_strand_id
1 'polypeptide(L)'
;MGNGNGGSKDPILIVGGGIGGLAAALMLSKSGHDVIVLEKAAEFAEIGAGLQLAPNATRVLTSLDVMDKIHDVGVFPHRLRIKTALTDENLTYLDLGDGFIQRYGAPYVVMHRNDLLRILLEGCQEQPTAVLLTSKEVKTVDSDPDRVVATCADGTVYRGKALIGADGLWSTTRKLLSDDVPINSGYVSYRGTVPTDRAIAHAPLDEVVAWIGPGLHYVQYPLRSGNLYNQVAVFRSDQYLKGMKDWGNSEELEEKLSVTCEHIRKAMPLLGRDHRWPMYDREPIGRWTIGNITLLGDAAHPMLQYLAQGACQAIEDAFAIGTAFNLESVDVNKALTMYEQARIPRTARVQRNARLWGDMWHIDGAGRLMRDELFSMRDPDDHSHIEWLYGKRDPLVVSD
;
A
#
# COMPACT_ATOMS: atom_id res chain seq x y z
N MET A 1 21.29 49.57 4.30
CA MET A 1 20.53 49.24 3.07
C MET A 1 21.33 48.15 2.35
N GLY A 2 20.90 46.91 2.21
CA GLY A 2 19.65 46.26 2.61
C GLY A 2 19.93 44.88 3.22
N ASN A 3 19.19 44.55 4.27
CA ASN A 3 19.05 43.17 4.72
C ASN A 3 18.17 42.46 3.69
N GLY A 4 18.78 41.63 2.87
CA GLY A 4 18.07 40.64 2.07
C GLY A 4 17.42 39.64 3.02
N ASN A 5 16.16 39.90 3.38
CA ASN A 5 15.31 39.00 4.12
C ASN A 5 14.89 37.86 3.17
N GLY A 6 15.83 36.98 2.84
CA GLY A 6 15.53 35.70 2.21
C GLY A 6 14.87 34.84 3.27
N GLY A 7 13.54 34.75 3.25
CA GLY A 7 12.81 33.91 4.17
C GLY A 7 13.35 32.48 4.10
N SER A 8 14.09 32.07 5.13
CA SER A 8 14.46 30.68 5.33
C SER A 8 13.17 29.89 5.50
N LYS A 9 12.66 29.27 4.44
CA LYS A 9 11.51 28.38 4.50
C LYS A 9 11.94 27.12 5.26
N ASP A 10 11.57 27.03 6.53
CA ASP A 10 11.79 25.81 7.31
C ASP A 10 11.13 24.63 6.57
N PRO A 11 11.83 23.50 6.36
CA PRO A 11 11.36 22.42 5.51
C PRO A 11 10.26 21.59 6.18
N ILE A 12 9.57 20.77 5.40
CA ILE A 12 8.72 19.68 5.88
C ILE A 12 9.59 18.43 5.99
N LEU A 13 9.67 17.84 7.18
CA LEU A 13 10.39 16.59 7.41
C LEU A 13 9.47 15.41 7.11
N ILE A 14 9.98 14.39 6.41
CA ILE A 14 9.27 13.13 6.16
C ILE A 14 10.14 12.00 6.71
N VAL A 15 9.62 11.28 7.69
CA VAL A 15 10.33 10.15 8.32
C VAL A 15 9.88 8.86 7.65
N GLY A 16 10.74 8.25 6.85
CA GLY A 16 10.45 7.06 6.05
C GLY A 16 10.43 7.34 4.54
N GLY A 17 11.26 6.61 3.80
CA GLY A 17 11.47 6.70 2.36
C GLY A 17 10.78 5.61 1.55
N GLY A 18 9.72 4.99 2.08
CA GLY A 18 8.87 4.06 1.33
C GLY A 18 7.96 4.78 0.33
N ILE A 19 7.09 4.02 -0.35
CA ILE A 19 6.15 4.55 -1.37
C ILE A 19 5.37 5.77 -0.88
N GLY A 20 4.79 5.70 0.33
CA GLY A 20 4.01 6.81 0.90
C GLY A 20 4.85 8.06 1.15
N GLY A 21 6.04 7.90 1.73
CA GLY A 21 6.94 9.01 2.03
C GLY A 21 7.46 9.70 0.77
N LEU A 22 7.88 8.93 -0.24
CA LEU A 22 8.33 9.47 -1.52
C LEU A 22 7.19 10.11 -2.32
N ALA A 23 5.98 9.53 -2.30
CA ALA A 23 4.81 10.15 -2.92
C ALA A 23 4.48 11.50 -2.27
N ALA A 24 4.52 11.58 -0.93
CA ALA A 24 4.30 12.82 -0.20
C ALA A 24 5.39 13.85 -0.48
N ALA A 25 6.66 13.42 -0.52
CA ALA A 25 7.79 14.27 -0.85
C ALA A 25 7.65 14.89 -2.24
N LEU A 26 7.31 14.07 -3.25
CA LEU A 26 7.11 14.53 -4.62
C LEU A 26 5.94 15.51 -4.72
N MET A 27 4.80 15.19 -4.12
CA MET A 27 3.60 16.06 -4.14
C MET A 27 3.88 17.43 -3.50
N LEU A 28 4.51 17.46 -2.32
CA LEU A 28 4.83 18.69 -1.60
C LEU A 28 5.90 19.51 -2.32
N SER A 29 6.90 18.85 -2.91
CA SER A 29 7.96 19.51 -3.67
C SER A 29 7.44 20.16 -4.94
N LYS A 30 6.56 19.46 -5.69
CA LYS A 30 5.86 20.04 -6.85
C LYS A 30 4.96 21.22 -6.48
N SER A 31 4.50 21.27 -5.23
CA SER A 31 3.75 22.40 -4.66
C SER A 31 4.64 23.54 -4.14
N GLY A 32 5.96 23.47 -4.34
CA GLY A 32 6.91 24.52 -3.97
C GLY A 32 7.32 24.56 -2.50
N HIS A 33 7.15 23.45 -1.78
CA HIS A 33 7.65 23.28 -0.42
C HIS A 33 9.02 22.61 -0.41
N ASP A 34 9.89 23.08 0.48
CA ASP A 34 11.15 22.42 0.83
C ASP A 34 10.86 21.19 1.69
N VAL A 35 11.40 20.04 1.31
CA VAL A 35 11.16 18.75 1.94
C VAL A 35 12.47 18.05 2.23
N ILE A 36 12.58 17.40 3.39
CA ILE A 36 13.69 16.50 3.71
C ILE A 36 13.11 15.12 4.06
N VAL A 37 13.47 14.11 3.27
CA VAL A 37 13.13 12.70 3.54
C VAL A 37 14.27 12.05 4.32
N LEU A 38 13.95 11.43 5.46
CA LEU A 38 14.86 10.71 6.33
C LEU A 38 14.54 9.21 6.26
N GLU A 39 15.32 8.45 5.50
CA GLU A 39 15.20 7.00 5.36
C GLU A 39 16.26 6.29 6.21
N LYS A 40 15.83 5.28 6.99
CA LYS A 40 16.71 4.53 7.89
C LYS A 40 17.65 3.57 7.16
N ALA A 41 17.21 2.99 6.04
CA ALA A 41 17.99 2.07 5.23
C ALA A 41 19.17 2.81 4.58
N ALA A 42 20.24 2.06 4.28
CA ALA A 42 21.42 2.62 3.61
C ALA A 42 21.13 3.05 2.16
N GLU A 43 20.13 2.43 1.54
CA GLU A 43 19.69 2.67 0.17
C GLU A 43 18.15 2.68 0.12
N PHE A 44 17.60 3.44 -0.82
CA PHE A 44 16.17 3.37 -1.13
C PHE A 44 15.89 2.07 -1.89
N ALA A 45 15.47 1.05 -1.16
CA ALA A 45 15.12 -0.24 -1.71
C ALA A 45 13.90 -0.81 -0.99
N GLU A 46 13.16 -1.65 -1.71
CA GLU A 46 12.04 -2.42 -1.20
C GLU A 46 12.33 -3.91 -1.42
N ILE A 47 11.79 -4.75 -0.53
CA ILE A 47 11.91 -6.20 -0.70
C ILE A 47 10.88 -6.64 -1.74
N GLY A 48 11.39 -7.24 -2.82
CA GLY A 48 10.69 -7.48 -4.08
C GLY A 48 9.44 -8.34 -3.95
N ALA A 49 8.33 -7.78 -4.42
CA ALA A 49 7.13 -8.49 -4.86
C ALA A 49 6.34 -7.57 -5.78
N GLY A 50 5.38 -8.13 -6.50
CA GLY A 50 4.36 -7.35 -7.17
C GLY A 50 3.51 -6.53 -6.19
N LEU A 51 2.97 -5.42 -6.69
CA LEU A 51 1.84 -4.74 -6.08
C LEU A 51 0.77 -4.47 -7.14
N GLN A 52 -0.39 -4.08 -6.66
CA GLN A 52 -1.51 -3.68 -7.48
C GLN A 52 -1.89 -2.24 -7.14
N LEU A 53 -2.13 -1.43 -8.18
CA LEU A 53 -2.47 -0.02 -8.11
C LEU A 53 -3.82 0.17 -8.79
N ALA A 54 -4.83 0.51 -8.00
CA ALA A 54 -6.17 0.77 -8.48
C ALA A 54 -6.34 2.24 -8.94
N PRO A 55 -7.45 2.58 -9.65
CA PRO A 55 -7.69 3.92 -10.21
C PRO A 55 -7.55 5.07 -9.22
N ASN A 56 -7.89 4.84 -7.96
CA ASN A 56 -7.73 5.83 -6.90
C ASN A 56 -6.26 6.25 -6.69
N ALA A 57 -5.31 5.33 -6.83
CA ALA A 57 -3.89 5.64 -6.76
C ALA A 57 -3.33 6.12 -8.10
N THR A 58 -3.71 5.47 -9.21
CA THR A 58 -3.16 5.81 -10.53
C THR A 58 -3.60 7.20 -11.00
N ARG A 59 -4.77 7.71 -10.60
CA ARG A 59 -5.12 9.12 -10.79
C ARG A 59 -4.16 10.08 -10.09
N VAL A 60 -3.71 9.75 -8.88
CA VAL A 60 -2.74 10.56 -8.15
C VAL A 60 -1.36 10.44 -8.80
N LEU A 61 -0.98 9.26 -9.27
CA LEU A 61 0.27 9.08 -10.01
C LEU A 61 0.25 9.86 -11.34
N THR A 62 -0.91 10.05 -11.96
CA THR A 62 -1.07 10.99 -13.09
C THR A 62 -0.78 12.42 -12.66
N SER A 63 -1.32 12.91 -11.53
CA SER A 63 -1.05 14.28 -11.07
C SER A 63 0.38 14.50 -10.56
N LEU A 64 1.10 13.42 -10.28
CA LEU A 64 2.54 13.44 -9.99
C LEU A 64 3.41 13.47 -11.27
N ASP A 65 2.82 13.34 -12.47
CA ASP A 65 3.48 13.23 -13.77
C ASP A 65 4.46 12.05 -13.88
N VAL A 66 4.11 10.91 -13.27
CA VAL A 66 4.95 9.69 -13.30
C VAL A 66 4.34 8.53 -14.08
N MET A 67 3.15 8.73 -14.66
CA MET A 67 2.43 7.65 -15.36
C MET A 67 3.15 7.16 -16.61
N ASP A 68 3.85 8.01 -17.35
CA ASP A 68 4.60 7.59 -18.54
C ASP A 68 5.69 6.56 -18.17
N LYS A 69 6.45 6.83 -17.10
CA LYS A 69 7.45 5.88 -16.57
C LYS A 69 6.80 4.58 -16.05
N ILE A 70 5.56 4.65 -15.56
CA ILE A 70 4.79 3.47 -15.14
C ILE A 70 4.33 2.66 -16.36
N HIS A 71 3.92 3.31 -17.45
CA HIS A 71 3.52 2.64 -18.68
C HIS A 71 4.65 1.78 -19.27
N ASP A 72 5.91 2.21 -19.12
CA ASP A 72 7.08 1.50 -19.65
C ASP A 72 7.33 0.13 -18.96
N VAL A 73 6.96 -0.02 -17.69
CA VAL A 73 7.35 -1.18 -16.85
C VAL A 73 6.17 -1.90 -16.19
N GLY A 74 5.01 -1.26 -16.11
CA GLY A 74 3.79 -1.81 -15.56
C GLY A 74 3.09 -2.76 -16.53
N VAL A 75 2.16 -3.55 -16.00
CA VAL A 75 1.20 -4.34 -16.79
C VAL A 75 -0.20 -3.83 -16.47
N PHE A 76 -1.03 -3.70 -17.50
CA PHE A 76 -2.39 -3.19 -17.42
C PHE A 76 -3.34 -4.37 -17.65
N PRO A 77 -3.73 -5.08 -16.58
CA PRO A 77 -4.55 -6.27 -16.73
C PRO A 77 -5.95 -5.89 -17.23
N HIS A 78 -6.52 -6.73 -18.08
CA HIS A 78 -7.89 -6.60 -18.55
C HIS A 78 -8.92 -7.08 -17.53
N ARG A 79 -8.53 -7.96 -16.58
CA ARG A 79 -9.45 -8.50 -15.58
C ARG A 79 -8.79 -8.75 -14.22
N LEU A 80 -9.59 -8.57 -13.16
CA LEU A 80 -9.34 -9.22 -11.87
C LEU A 80 -10.26 -10.42 -11.77
N ARG A 81 -9.70 -11.63 -11.84
CA ARG A 81 -10.45 -12.88 -11.84
C ARG A 81 -10.37 -13.55 -10.49
N ILE A 82 -11.53 -14.00 -10.00
CA ILE A 82 -11.63 -14.82 -8.79
C ILE A 82 -12.01 -16.23 -9.19
N LYS A 83 -11.22 -17.20 -8.70
CA LYS A 83 -11.44 -18.63 -8.87
C LYS A 83 -11.53 -19.32 -7.52
N THR A 84 -12.09 -20.52 -7.49
CA THR A 84 -11.97 -21.40 -6.32
C THR A 84 -10.61 -22.10 -6.30
N ALA A 85 -9.94 -22.06 -5.15
CA ALA A 85 -8.68 -22.75 -4.94
C ALA A 85 -8.80 -24.29 -4.96
N LEU A 86 -10.01 -24.83 -4.88
CA LEU A 86 -10.24 -26.29 -4.83
C LEU A 86 -10.28 -26.91 -6.23
N THR A 87 -10.99 -26.27 -7.17
CA THR A 87 -11.31 -26.86 -8.48
C THR A 87 -10.77 -26.06 -9.67
N ASP A 88 -10.16 -24.88 -9.46
CA ASP A 88 -9.76 -23.93 -10.52
C ASP A 88 -10.93 -23.31 -11.32
N GLU A 89 -12.17 -23.53 -10.89
CA GLU A 89 -13.35 -22.99 -11.54
C GLU A 89 -13.46 -21.46 -11.32
N ASN A 90 -13.93 -20.76 -12.35
CA ASN A 90 -14.20 -19.33 -12.28
C ASN A 90 -15.42 -19.06 -11.39
N LEU A 91 -15.27 -18.15 -10.44
CA LEU A 91 -16.38 -17.66 -9.62
C LEU A 91 -16.91 -16.34 -10.18
N THR A 92 -16.03 -15.36 -10.40
CA THR A 92 -16.40 -14.06 -10.97
C THR A 92 -15.16 -13.37 -11.54
N TYR A 93 -15.36 -12.26 -12.24
CA TYR A 93 -14.28 -11.35 -12.58
C TYR A 93 -14.79 -9.90 -12.58
N LEU A 94 -13.88 -8.96 -12.38
CA LEU A 94 -14.08 -7.53 -12.64
C LEU A 94 -13.40 -7.19 -13.97
N ASP A 95 -14.15 -6.61 -14.90
CA ASP A 95 -13.58 -6.07 -16.14
C ASP A 95 -12.84 -4.76 -15.85
N LEU A 96 -11.62 -4.64 -16.39
CA LEU A 96 -10.72 -3.51 -16.21
C LEU A 96 -10.42 -2.78 -17.53
N GLY A 97 -11.16 -3.10 -18.60
CA GLY A 97 -11.02 -2.49 -19.92
C GLY A 97 -11.55 -1.05 -20.01
N ASP A 98 -11.87 -0.64 -21.23
CA ASP A 98 -12.18 0.76 -21.55
C ASP A 98 -13.36 1.32 -20.74
N GLY A 99 -14.41 0.53 -20.48
CA GLY A 99 -15.55 0.94 -19.68
C GLY A 99 -15.17 1.28 -18.23
N PHE A 100 -14.28 0.48 -17.64
CA PHE A 100 -13.74 0.70 -16.29
C PHE A 100 -12.88 1.97 -16.26
N ILE A 101 -12.01 2.16 -17.25
CA ILE A 101 -11.16 3.36 -17.38
C ILE A 101 -12.03 4.60 -17.58
N GLN A 102 -13.06 4.55 -18.42
CA GLN A 102 -13.98 5.66 -18.65
C GLN A 102 -14.73 6.03 -17.36
N ARG A 103 -15.20 5.03 -16.60
CA ARG A 103 -15.92 5.23 -15.34
C ARG A 103 -15.04 5.86 -14.27
N TYR A 104 -13.85 5.31 -14.03
CA TYR A 104 -12.97 5.73 -12.93
C TYR A 104 -11.94 6.78 -13.31
N GLY A 105 -11.75 7.05 -14.61
CA GLY A 105 -10.85 8.05 -15.15
C GLY A 105 -9.37 7.69 -15.05
N ALA A 106 -9.02 6.45 -14.70
CA ALA A 106 -7.64 5.95 -14.67
C ALA A 106 -7.62 4.41 -14.69
N PRO A 107 -6.52 3.79 -15.13
CA PRO A 107 -6.42 2.34 -15.23
C PRO A 107 -6.08 1.66 -13.91
N TYR A 108 -6.30 0.35 -13.87
CA TYR A 108 -5.70 -0.55 -12.89
C TYR A 108 -4.33 -1.03 -13.41
N VAL A 109 -3.32 -1.08 -12.55
CA VAL A 109 -1.94 -1.44 -12.92
C VAL A 109 -1.39 -2.45 -11.94
N VAL A 110 -0.65 -3.44 -12.44
CA VAL A 110 0.21 -4.29 -11.61
C VAL A 110 1.67 -4.06 -12.01
N MET A 111 2.54 -3.91 -11.01
CA MET A 111 3.96 -3.61 -11.24
C MET A 111 4.82 -4.06 -10.07
N HIS A 112 6.14 -4.12 -10.30
CA HIS A 112 7.08 -4.48 -9.26
C HIS A 112 7.26 -3.32 -8.27
N ARG A 113 7.27 -3.61 -6.97
CA ARG A 113 7.34 -2.60 -5.91
C ARG A 113 8.56 -1.69 -6.02
N ASN A 114 9.72 -2.25 -6.34
CA ASN A 114 10.95 -1.48 -6.50
C ASN A 114 10.89 -0.55 -7.71
N ASP A 115 10.14 -0.92 -8.76
CA ASP A 115 10.04 -0.09 -9.95
C ASP A 115 9.19 1.16 -9.64
N LEU A 116 8.09 1.02 -8.87
CA LEU A 116 7.32 2.17 -8.39
C LEU A 116 8.14 3.06 -7.45
N LEU A 117 8.84 2.45 -6.48
CA LEU A 117 9.69 3.17 -5.55
C LEU A 117 10.75 3.99 -6.30
N ARG A 118 11.44 3.38 -7.27
CA ARG A 118 12.44 4.04 -8.11
C ARG A 118 11.84 5.19 -8.90
N ILE A 119 10.67 5.01 -9.50
CA ILE A 119 9.99 6.07 -10.27
C ILE A 119 9.67 7.27 -9.39
N LEU A 120 9.15 7.05 -8.18
CA LEU A 120 8.87 8.13 -7.22
C LEU A 120 10.16 8.80 -6.71
N LEU A 121 11.21 8.00 -6.47
CA LEU A 121 12.52 8.48 -6.06
C LEU A 121 13.14 9.39 -7.13
N GLU A 122 13.17 8.95 -8.38
CA GLU A 122 13.64 9.73 -9.53
C GLU A 122 12.83 11.02 -9.67
N GLY A 123 11.50 10.94 -9.54
CA GLY A 123 10.64 12.12 -9.55
C GLY A 123 11.01 13.11 -8.45
N CYS A 124 11.34 12.66 -7.24
CA CYS A 124 11.82 13.52 -6.16
C CYS A 124 13.19 14.14 -6.49
N GLN A 125 14.12 13.37 -7.06
CA GLN A 125 15.46 13.84 -7.43
C GLN A 125 15.43 14.93 -8.51
N GLU A 126 14.38 14.94 -9.35
CA GLU A 126 14.13 15.99 -10.33
C GLU A 126 13.64 17.31 -9.68
N GLN A 127 13.24 17.30 -8.40
CA GLN A 127 12.78 18.49 -7.68
C GLN A 127 13.92 19.15 -6.88
N PRO A 128 14.23 20.44 -7.10
CA PRO A 128 15.29 21.13 -6.36
C PRO A 128 14.96 21.35 -4.88
N THR A 129 13.69 21.25 -4.50
CA THR A 129 13.21 21.43 -3.12
C THR A 129 13.16 20.12 -2.32
N ALA A 130 13.49 18.97 -2.93
CA ALA A 130 13.50 17.68 -2.26
C ALA A 130 14.92 17.24 -1.90
N VAL A 131 15.18 17.07 -0.59
CA VAL A 131 16.42 16.49 -0.08
C VAL A 131 16.16 15.07 0.41
N LEU A 132 16.90 14.10 -0.10
CA LEU A 132 16.70 12.67 0.17
C LEU A 132 17.91 12.12 0.92
N LEU A 133 17.73 11.69 2.17
CA LEU A 133 18.82 11.23 3.04
C LEU A 133 18.59 9.80 3.49
N THR A 134 19.58 8.94 3.24
CA THR A 134 19.61 7.55 3.72
C THR A 134 20.42 7.41 5.00
N SER A 135 20.36 6.25 5.65
CA SER A 135 21.00 5.98 6.95
C SER A 135 20.57 6.95 8.06
N LYS A 136 19.37 7.52 7.97
CA LYS A 136 18.76 8.44 8.94
C LYS A 136 17.61 7.78 9.68
N GLU A 137 17.97 6.91 10.63
CA GLU A 137 17.00 6.32 11.54
C GLU A 137 16.59 7.33 12.61
N VAL A 138 15.40 7.90 12.50
CA VAL A 138 14.83 8.79 13.53
C VAL A 138 14.45 8.00 14.78
N LYS A 139 14.95 8.43 15.94
CA LYS A 139 14.70 7.81 17.25
C LYS A 139 13.76 8.61 18.12
N THR A 140 13.87 9.93 18.09
CA THR A 140 12.98 10.83 18.83
C THR A 140 12.49 11.94 17.94
N VAL A 141 11.27 12.38 18.23
CA VAL A 141 10.63 13.53 17.60
C VAL A 141 10.08 14.40 18.71
N ASP A 142 10.51 15.65 18.73
CA ASP A 142 10.08 16.66 19.68
C ASP A 142 9.39 17.80 18.93
N SER A 143 8.44 18.47 19.60
CA SER A 143 7.75 19.64 19.05
C SER A 143 7.91 20.84 19.97
N ASP A 144 8.29 21.97 19.37
CA ASP A 144 8.17 23.32 19.90
C ASP A 144 6.94 23.98 19.22
N PRO A 145 6.20 24.91 19.84
CA PRO A 145 5.06 25.63 19.24
C PRO A 145 5.19 25.96 17.74
N ASP A 146 6.37 26.37 17.26
CA ASP A 146 6.57 26.77 15.87
C ASP A 146 7.40 25.77 15.02
N ARG A 147 7.99 24.74 15.63
CA ARG A 147 8.98 23.86 14.96
C ARG A 147 8.94 22.42 15.44
N VAL A 148 9.29 21.51 14.55
CA VAL A 148 9.53 20.09 14.87
C VAL A 148 11.02 19.78 14.81
N VAL A 149 11.46 18.87 15.68
CA VAL A 149 12.84 18.43 15.78
C VAL A 149 12.88 16.91 15.69
N ALA A 150 13.57 16.37 14.69
CA ALA A 150 13.81 14.93 14.55
C ALA A 150 15.28 14.63 14.88
N THR A 151 15.50 13.73 15.84
CA THR A 151 16.84 13.28 16.23
C THR A 151 17.08 11.87 15.72
N CYS A 152 18.13 11.71 14.93
CA CYS A 152 18.55 10.43 14.35
C CYS A 152 19.43 9.62 15.32
N ALA A 153 19.55 8.32 15.07
CA ALA A 153 20.35 7.39 15.86
C ALA A 153 21.84 7.75 15.92
N ASP A 154 22.36 8.41 14.88
CA ASP A 154 23.74 8.92 14.80
C ASP A 154 23.93 10.26 15.52
N GLY A 155 22.89 10.78 16.18
CA GLY A 155 22.88 12.07 16.87
C GLY A 155 22.64 13.27 15.96
N THR A 156 22.48 13.08 14.64
CA THR A 156 22.15 14.19 13.73
C THR A 156 20.72 14.69 13.98
N VAL A 157 20.55 16.00 13.92
CA VAL A 157 19.28 16.67 14.25
C VAL A 157 18.78 17.45 13.04
N TYR A 158 17.53 17.20 12.67
CA TYR A 158 16.82 17.92 11.61
C TYR A 158 15.70 18.76 12.21
N ARG A 159 15.53 19.96 11.68
CA ARG A 159 14.47 20.89 12.10
C ARG A 159 13.61 21.25 10.91
N GLY A 160 12.30 21.36 11.14
CA GLY A 160 11.35 21.73 10.12
C GLY A 160 10.14 22.44 10.71
N LYS A 161 9.28 22.95 9.83
CA LYS A 161 7.98 23.51 10.22
C LYS A 161 6.93 22.44 10.46
N ALA A 162 7.10 21.26 9.86
CA ALA A 162 6.18 20.12 9.97
C ALA A 162 6.94 18.79 9.90
N LEU A 163 6.39 17.73 10.49
CA LEU A 163 6.87 16.35 10.35
C LEU A 163 5.74 15.41 9.93
N ILE A 164 6.00 14.59 8.92
CA ILE A 164 5.11 13.53 8.46
C ILE A 164 5.79 12.19 8.76
N GLY A 165 5.20 11.41 9.68
CA GLY A 165 5.63 10.06 9.99
C GLY A 165 5.11 9.07 8.96
N ALA A 166 5.98 8.61 8.07
CA ALA A 166 5.73 7.60 7.04
C ALA A 166 6.60 6.34 7.27
N ASP A 167 6.89 6.02 8.54
CA ASP A 167 7.85 5.03 9.01
C ASP A 167 7.26 3.61 9.21
N GLY A 168 6.10 3.37 8.58
CA GLY A 168 5.51 2.04 8.39
C GLY A 168 4.80 1.45 9.61
N LEU A 169 4.42 0.16 9.52
CA LEU A 169 3.66 -0.56 10.55
C LEU A 169 4.26 -0.47 11.97
N TRP A 170 5.60 -0.45 12.04
CA TRP A 170 6.39 -0.42 13.28
C TRP A 170 6.80 1.01 13.66
N SER A 171 6.03 2.00 13.22
CA SER A 171 6.30 3.43 13.37
C SER A 171 6.71 3.82 14.79
N THR A 172 7.83 4.55 14.87
CA THR A 172 8.26 5.26 16.07
C THR A 172 7.46 6.54 16.22
N THR A 173 7.14 7.21 15.11
CA THR A 173 6.36 8.47 15.11
C THR A 173 4.96 8.27 15.69
N ARG A 174 4.32 7.12 15.40
CA ARG A 174 3.00 6.75 15.91
C ARG A 174 2.92 6.72 17.43
N LYS A 175 4.02 6.39 18.12
CA LYS A 175 4.08 6.34 19.59
C LYS A 175 3.82 7.68 20.28
N LEU A 176 3.94 8.79 19.54
CA LEU A 176 3.55 10.11 20.06
C LEU A 176 2.02 10.27 20.20
N LEU A 177 1.24 9.42 19.52
CA LEU A 177 -0.21 9.54 19.39
C LEU A 177 -0.95 8.32 19.94
N SER A 178 -0.33 7.14 19.91
CA SER A 178 -0.95 5.89 20.37
C SER A 178 0.09 4.87 20.84
N ASP A 179 -0.22 4.19 21.94
CA ASP A 179 0.54 3.04 22.48
C ASP A 179 0.02 1.69 21.96
N ASP A 180 -0.83 1.69 20.93
CA ASP A 180 -1.34 0.44 20.35
C ASP A 180 -0.21 -0.40 19.76
N VAL A 181 -0.47 -1.71 19.63
CA VAL A 181 0.47 -2.67 19.04
C VAL A 181 -0.14 -3.31 17.79
N PRO A 182 0.68 -3.74 16.82
CA PRO A 182 0.18 -4.45 15.65
C PRO A 182 -0.60 -5.72 16.04
N ILE A 183 -1.73 -5.93 15.37
CA ILE A 183 -2.61 -7.07 15.57
C ILE A 183 -2.25 -8.12 14.52
N ASN A 184 -1.83 -9.29 14.97
CA ASN A 184 -1.55 -10.41 14.09
C ASN A 184 -2.88 -11.06 13.66
N SER A 185 -3.07 -11.22 12.36
CA SER A 185 -4.28 -11.85 11.78
C SER A 185 -4.32 -13.37 11.93
N GLY A 186 -3.21 -14.01 12.29
CA GLY A 186 -3.01 -15.46 12.24
C GLY A 186 -2.77 -16.02 10.83
N TYR A 187 -2.69 -15.15 9.83
CA TYR A 187 -2.30 -15.50 8.47
C TYR A 187 -0.83 -15.17 8.22
N VAL A 188 -0.23 -15.95 7.33
CA VAL A 188 1.11 -15.73 6.81
C VAL A 188 1.06 -15.65 5.29
N SER A 189 1.92 -14.82 4.71
CA SER A 189 2.10 -14.75 3.26
C SER A 189 3.49 -15.19 2.85
N TYR A 190 3.57 -15.89 1.72
CA TYR A 190 4.78 -16.19 0.97
C TYR A 190 4.68 -15.51 -0.39
N ARG A 191 5.81 -14.98 -0.87
CA ARG A 191 5.87 -14.21 -2.12
C ARG A 191 7.06 -14.66 -2.94
N GLY A 192 6.89 -14.68 -4.25
CA GLY A 192 7.97 -14.95 -5.18
C GLY A 192 7.64 -14.41 -6.56
N THR A 193 8.69 -14.15 -7.33
CA THR A 193 8.57 -13.90 -8.77
C THR A 193 9.33 -14.98 -9.51
N VAL A 194 8.80 -15.40 -10.65
CA VAL A 194 9.49 -16.29 -11.57
C VAL A 194 9.57 -15.70 -12.96
N PRO A 195 10.63 -15.97 -13.74
CA PRO A 195 10.62 -15.70 -15.16
C PRO A 195 9.38 -16.30 -15.83
N THR A 196 8.71 -15.53 -16.69
CA THR A 196 7.45 -15.96 -17.31
C THR A 196 7.59 -17.21 -18.17
N ASP A 197 8.75 -17.42 -18.80
CA ASP A 197 9.08 -18.64 -19.55
C ASP A 197 9.17 -19.90 -18.67
N ARG A 198 9.34 -19.71 -17.36
CA ARG A 198 9.32 -20.76 -16.33
C ARG A 198 8.01 -20.82 -15.55
N ALA A 199 7.10 -19.87 -15.78
CA ALA A 199 5.75 -19.95 -15.23
C ALA A 199 5.01 -21.15 -15.81
N ILE A 200 3.95 -21.60 -15.13
CA ILE A 200 3.13 -22.72 -15.61
C ILE A 200 2.62 -22.39 -17.02
N ALA A 201 2.76 -23.34 -17.94
CA ALA A 201 2.17 -23.26 -19.27
C ALA A 201 0.69 -22.86 -19.13
N HIS A 202 0.27 -21.78 -19.81
CA HIS A 202 -1.09 -21.19 -19.77
C HIS A 202 -1.41 -20.22 -18.61
N ALA A 203 -0.43 -19.70 -17.87
CA ALA A 203 -0.67 -18.56 -16.98
C ALA A 203 -1.10 -17.31 -17.78
N PRO A 204 -2.21 -16.63 -17.44
CA PRO A 204 -2.65 -15.44 -18.16
C PRO A 204 -1.67 -14.28 -17.95
N LEU A 205 -1.27 -13.63 -19.04
CA LEU A 205 -0.27 -12.54 -19.03
C LEU A 205 -0.88 -11.15 -19.00
N ASP A 206 -2.21 -11.08 -18.87
CA ASP A 206 -3.02 -9.87 -18.93
C ASP A 206 -4.15 -9.88 -17.88
N GLU A 207 -4.07 -10.77 -16.89
CA GLU A 207 -5.04 -10.84 -15.80
C GLU A 207 -4.35 -10.90 -14.43
N VAL A 208 -5.06 -10.43 -13.41
CA VAL A 208 -4.78 -10.81 -12.03
C VAL A 208 -5.72 -11.94 -11.66
N VAL A 209 -5.19 -13.07 -11.21
CA VAL A 209 -5.99 -14.21 -10.80
C VAL A 209 -5.81 -14.48 -9.32
N ALA A 210 -6.92 -14.50 -8.58
CA ALA A 210 -6.99 -14.85 -7.17
C ALA A 210 -7.79 -16.14 -7.00
N TRP A 211 -7.14 -17.20 -6.51
CA TRP A 211 -7.78 -18.41 -6.06
C TRP A 211 -8.08 -18.30 -4.58
N ILE A 212 -9.34 -18.43 -4.20
CA ILE A 212 -9.80 -18.30 -2.81
C ILE A 212 -10.36 -19.63 -2.31
N GLY A 213 -10.13 -19.95 -1.04
CA GLY A 213 -10.57 -21.20 -0.45
C GLY A 213 -10.45 -21.23 1.08
N PRO A 214 -10.85 -22.35 1.71
CA PRO A 214 -10.88 -22.49 3.16
C PRO A 214 -9.53 -22.15 3.82
N GLY A 215 -9.49 -21.04 4.56
CA GLY A 215 -8.29 -20.60 5.28
C GLY A 215 -7.08 -20.28 4.41
N LEU A 216 -7.21 -20.15 3.08
CA LEU A 216 -6.11 -19.83 2.18
C LEU A 216 -6.54 -19.08 0.92
N HIS A 217 -5.61 -18.35 0.33
CA HIS A 217 -5.73 -17.88 -1.03
C HIS A 217 -4.38 -17.91 -1.74
N TYR A 218 -4.43 -17.93 -3.07
CA TYR A 218 -3.27 -17.86 -3.93
C TYR A 218 -3.51 -16.80 -5.00
N VAL A 219 -2.53 -15.94 -5.28
CA VAL A 219 -2.66 -14.84 -6.24
C VAL A 219 -1.52 -14.88 -7.24
N GLN A 220 -1.84 -14.70 -8.52
CA GLN A 220 -0.86 -14.58 -9.57
C GLN A 220 -1.16 -13.42 -10.51
N TYR A 221 -0.11 -12.77 -11.01
CA TYR A 221 -0.21 -11.74 -12.04
C TYR A 221 1.15 -11.45 -12.69
N PRO A 222 1.16 -11.00 -13.96
CA PRO A 222 2.36 -10.60 -14.68
C PRO A 222 2.98 -9.31 -14.10
N LEU A 223 4.30 -9.14 -14.29
CA LEU A 223 5.09 -7.98 -13.91
C LEU A 223 6.12 -7.67 -15.01
N ARG A 224 6.67 -6.44 -15.00
CA ARG A 224 7.76 -5.99 -15.90
C ARG A 224 7.45 -6.28 -17.37
N SER A 225 6.31 -5.77 -17.82
CA SER A 225 5.82 -5.95 -19.18
C SER A 225 5.69 -7.43 -19.58
N GLY A 226 5.33 -8.29 -18.61
CA GLY A 226 5.11 -9.72 -18.81
C GLY A 226 6.34 -10.60 -18.71
N ASN A 227 7.52 -10.08 -18.34
CA ASN A 227 8.76 -10.87 -18.24
C ASN A 227 8.91 -11.62 -16.91
N LEU A 228 8.25 -11.14 -15.86
CA LEU A 228 8.17 -11.80 -14.57
C LEU A 228 6.72 -12.14 -14.26
N TYR A 229 6.52 -13.19 -13.47
CA TYR A 229 5.23 -13.62 -12.99
C TYR A 229 5.24 -13.66 -11.46
N ASN A 230 4.42 -12.80 -10.85
CA ASN A 230 4.30 -12.69 -9.41
C ASN A 230 3.38 -13.77 -8.86
N GLN A 231 3.75 -14.32 -7.71
CA GLN A 231 3.02 -15.36 -7.02
C GLN A 231 2.96 -15.05 -5.54
N VAL A 232 1.78 -15.15 -4.95
CA VAL A 232 1.54 -14.92 -3.52
C VAL A 232 0.68 -16.04 -2.98
N ALA A 233 1.17 -16.76 -1.98
CA ALA A 233 0.35 -17.68 -1.19
C ALA A 233 0.06 -17.05 0.17
N VAL A 234 -1.19 -17.14 0.62
CA VAL A 234 -1.61 -16.73 1.95
C VAL A 234 -2.38 -17.86 2.59
N PHE A 235 -2.04 -18.21 3.82
CA PHE A 235 -2.75 -19.25 4.55
C PHE A 235 -2.82 -18.94 6.05
N ARG A 236 -3.87 -19.45 6.71
CA ARG A 236 -4.01 -19.40 8.16
C ARG A 236 -3.08 -20.43 8.78
N SER A 237 -2.23 -20.01 9.70
CA SER A 237 -1.32 -20.91 10.40
C SER A 237 -2.06 -21.59 11.56
N ASP A 238 -2.09 -22.93 11.54
CA ASP A 238 -2.64 -23.71 12.65
C ASP A 238 -1.67 -23.73 13.83
N GLN A 239 -0.37 -23.68 13.54
CA GLN A 239 0.69 -23.59 14.57
C GLN A 239 0.57 -22.28 15.36
N TYR A 240 0.26 -21.16 14.70
CA TYR A 240 -0.02 -19.88 15.37
C TYR A 240 -1.21 -20.00 16.33
N LEU A 241 -2.31 -20.61 15.88
CA LEU A 241 -3.51 -20.83 16.72
C LEU A 241 -3.22 -21.73 17.92
N LYS A 242 -2.24 -22.63 17.83
CA LYS A 242 -1.75 -23.47 18.93
C LYS A 242 -0.72 -22.77 19.83
N GLY A 243 -0.39 -21.50 19.57
CA GLY A 243 0.57 -20.72 20.36
C GLY A 243 2.04 -21.11 20.14
N MET A 244 2.36 -21.74 19.02
CA MET A 244 3.74 -22.13 18.70
C MET A 244 4.59 -20.90 18.34
N LYS A 245 5.89 -20.95 18.69
CA LYS A 245 6.84 -19.86 18.42
C LYS A 245 7.29 -19.79 16.97
N ASP A 246 7.60 -20.95 16.39
CA ASP A 246 7.85 -21.09 14.95
C ASP A 246 6.54 -21.51 14.29
N TRP A 247 6.00 -20.64 13.46
CA TRP A 247 4.71 -20.81 12.81
C TRP A 247 4.74 -20.16 11.42
N GLY A 248 3.83 -20.59 10.55
CA GLY A 248 3.75 -20.15 9.16
C GLY A 248 4.94 -20.62 8.32
N ASN A 249 5.59 -21.73 8.69
CA ASN A 249 6.73 -22.31 7.96
C ASN A 249 6.31 -22.97 6.64
N SER A 250 7.34 -23.38 5.89
CA SER A 250 7.17 -24.00 4.58
C SER A 250 6.45 -25.35 4.66
N GLU A 251 6.52 -26.04 5.80
CA GLU A 251 5.78 -27.30 6.03
C GLU A 251 4.27 -27.03 6.12
N GLU A 252 3.84 -26.03 6.91
CA GLU A 252 2.43 -25.62 6.92
C GLU A 252 1.97 -25.13 5.54
N LEU A 253 2.82 -24.39 4.82
CA LEU A 253 2.52 -23.96 3.45
C LEU A 253 2.23 -25.17 2.54
N GLU A 254 3.09 -26.19 2.55
CA GLU A 254 2.92 -27.40 1.75
C GLU A 254 1.65 -28.17 2.14
N GLU A 255 1.40 -28.33 3.44
CA GLU A 255 0.19 -28.98 3.95
C GLU A 255 -1.07 -28.25 3.45
N LYS A 256 -1.13 -26.92 3.62
CA LYS A 256 -2.29 -26.12 3.21
C LYS A 256 -2.50 -26.11 1.70
N LEU A 257 -1.44 -26.07 0.90
CA LEU A 257 -1.56 -26.07 -0.56
C LEU A 257 -1.79 -27.48 -1.15
N SER A 258 -1.54 -28.56 -0.40
CA SER A 258 -1.74 -29.93 -0.87
C SER A 258 -3.17 -30.29 -1.25
N VAL A 259 -4.16 -29.59 -0.66
CA VAL A 259 -5.60 -29.80 -0.89
C VAL A 259 -6.20 -28.89 -1.96
N THR A 260 -5.35 -28.15 -2.69
CA THR A 260 -5.78 -27.20 -3.73
C THR A 260 -5.80 -27.82 -5.13
N CYS A 261 -6.33 -27.07 -6.10
CA CYS A 261 -6.40 -27.47 -7.49
C CYS A 261 -5.00 -27.77 -8.07
N GLU A 262 -4.96 -28.51 -9.17
CA GLU A 262 -3.71 -28.93 -9.80
C GLU A 262 -2.81 -27.74 -10.20
N HIS A 263 -3.40 -26.63 -10.63
CA HIS A 263 -2.68 -25.42 -10.99
C HIS A 263 -1.83 -24.88 -9.83
N ILE A 264 -2.44 -24.68 -8.67
CA ILE A 264 -1.73 -24.17 -7.47
C ILE A 264 -0.67 -25.16 -7.01
N ARG A 265 -0.98 -26.47 -7.01
CA ARG A 265 -0.01 -27.51 -6.63
C ARG A 265 1.22 -27.53 -7.54
N LYS A 266 1.05 -27.27 -8.84
CA LYS A 266 2.16 -27.11 -9.80
C LYS A 266 2.92 -25.79 -9.63
N ALA A 267 2.27 -24.75 -9.11
CA ALA A 267 2.85 -23.43 -8.90
C ALA A 267 3.68 -23.37 -7.61
N MET A 268 3.29 -24.15 -6.61
CA MET A 268 3.90 -24.15 -5.27
C MET A 268 5.43 -24.32 -5.26
N PRO A 269 6.05 -25.22 -6.05
CA PRO A 269 7.51 -25.35 -6.09
C PRO A 269 8.25 -24.10 -6.63
N LEU A 270 7.53 -23.22 -7.35
CA LEU A 270 8.06 -21.99 -7.92
C LEU A 270 7.96 -20.78 -6.98
N LEU A 271 7.29 -20.95 -5.82
CA LEU A 271 7.13 -19.87 -4.85
C LEU A 271 8.43 -19.68 -4.05
N GLY A 272 8.85 -18.42 -3.88
CA GLY A 272 10.00 -18.08 -3.05
C GLY A 272 9.75 -18.48 -1.58
N ARG A 273 10.72 -19.17 -0.97
CA ARG A 273 10.62 -19.69 0.41
C ARG A 273 11.59 -19.06 1.39
N ASP A 274 12.46 -18.17 0.92
CA ASP A 274 13.51 -17.54 1.73
C ASP A 274 12.93 -16.65 2.83
N HIS A 275 11.74 -16.11 2.59
CA HIS A 275 11.05 -15.21 3.51
C HIS A 275 9.57 -15.56 3.60
N ARG A 276 9.04 -15.42 4.82
CA ARG A 276 7.62 -15.46 5.12
C ARG A 276 7.22 -14.18 5.84
N TRP A 277 6.03 -13.68 5.53
CA TRP A 277 5.51 -12.44 6.11
C TRP A 277 4.24 -12.74 6.90
N PRO A 278 4.37 -12.92 8.22
CA PRO A 278 3.27 -12.75 9.17
C PRO A 278 2.45 -11.49 8.85
N MET A 279 1.13 -11.64 8.79
CA MET A 279 0.24 -10.55 8.39
C MET A 279 -0.30 -9.83 9.61
N TYR A 280 -0.02 -8.53 9.67
CA TYR A 280 -0.41 -7.64 10.74
C TYR A 280 -1.17 -6.43 10.20
N ASP A 281 -2.08 -5.91 11.00
CA ASP A 281 -2.65 -4.58 10.83
C ASP A 281 -2.76 -3.87 12.20
N ARG A 282 -3.54 -2.79 12.28
CA ARG A 282 -3.88 -2.09 13.52
C ARG A 282 -5.34 -1.65 13.50
N GLU A 283 -5.91 -1.42 14.68
CA GLU A 283 -7.19 -0.72 14.74
C GLU A 283 -7.06 0.72 14.21
N PRO A 284 -8.09 1.24 13.51
CA PRO A 284 -8.13 2.65 13.15
C PRO A 284 -8.15 3.53 14.42
N ILE A 285 -7.31 4.57 14.44
CA ILE A 285 -7.28 5.58 15.50
C ILE A 285 -7.93 6.87 15.02
N GLY A 286 -8.58 7.60 15.94
CA GLY A 286 -9.33 8.82 15.64
C GLY A 286 -8.50 10.10 15.55
N ARG A 287 -7.17 10.00 15.68
CA ARG A 287 -6.25 11.14 15.66
C ARG A 287 -4.89 10.71 15.10
N TRP A 288 -4.38 11.44 14.13
CA TRP A 288 -3.05 11.30 13.52
C TRP A 288 -2.16 12.51 13.74
N THR A 289 -2.69 13.64 14.20
CA THR A 289 -1.98 14.93 14.26
C THR A 289 -1.82 15.44 15.70
N ILE A 290 -0.60 15.84 16.05
CA ILE A 290 -0.27 16.56 17.29
C ILE A 290 0.65 17.74 16.96
N GLY A 291 0.14 18.97 17.15
CA GLY A 291 0.84 20.16 16.69
C GLY A 291 1.17 20.06 15.20
N ASN A 292 2.44 20.24 14.85
CA ASN A 292 2.90 20.18 13.46
C ASN A 292 3.41 18.80 13.03
N ILE A 293 2.99 17.73 13.72
CA ILE A 293 3.37 16.34 13.43
C ILE A 293 2.12 15.57 13.01
N THR A 294 2.18 14.81 11.91
CA THR A 294 1.11 13.89 11.48
C THR A 294 1.63 12.51 11.06
N LEU A 295 0.75 11.53 10.90
CA LEU A 295 1.06 10.18 10.38
C LEU A 295 0.55 10.00 8.94
N LEU A 296 1.27 9.20 8.15
CA LEU A 296 0.93 8.86 6.76
C LEU A 296 1.18 7.37 6.45
N GLY A 297 0.36 6.79 5.59
CA GLY A 297 0.51 5.40 5.15
C GLY A 297 0.40 4.40 6.31
N ASP A 298 1.24 3.36 6.29
CA ASP A 298 1.21 2.29 7.28
C ASP A 298 1.57 2.73 8.72
N ALA A 299 2.13 3.94 8.91
CA ALA A 299 2.27 4.53 10.24
C ALA A 299 0.91 4.97 10.83
N ALA A 300 -0.01 5.38 9.96
CA ALA A 300 -1.35 5.85 10.31
C ALA A 300 -2.40 4.72 10.26
N HIS A 301 -2.44 3.99 9.15
CA HIS A 301 -3.52 3.04 8.80
C HIS A 301 -3.02 1.74 8.14
N PRO A 302 -2.12 0.99 8.78
CA PRO A 302 -1.67 -0.28 8.22
C PRO A 302 -2.84 -1.25 8.12
N MET A 303 -2.93 -1.97 7.00
CA MET A 303 -4.09 -2.79 6.66
C MET A 303 -3.69 -4.15 6.11
N LEU A 304 -4.55 -5.15 6.30
CA LEU A 304 -4.42 -6.43 5.62
C LEU A 304 -4.58 -6.24 4.10
N GLN A 305 -3.80 -6.98 3.33
CA GLN A 305 -3.62 -6.74 1.89
C GLN A 305 -4.79 -7.19 1.00
N TYR A 306 -5.91 -7.65 1.57
CA TYR A 306 -6.99 -8.32 0.81
C TYR A 306 -7.66 -7.42 -0.23
N LEU A 307 -7.65 -6.09 -0.04
CA LEU A 307 -8.13 -5.12 -1.02
C LEU A 307 -7.02 -4.56 -1.93
N ALA A 308 -5.76 -4.95 -1.70
CA ALA A 308 -4.57 -4.38 -2.34
C ALA A 308 -4.46 -2.84 -2.21
N GLN A 309 -4.89 -2.29 -1.07
CA GLN A 309 -5.05 -0.84 -0.91
C GLN A 309 -3.98 -0.13 -0.08
N GLY A 310 -3.07 -0.81 0.63
CA GLY A 310 -2.11 -0.12 1.52
C GLY A 310 -1.29 0.97 0.81
N ALA A 311 -0.60 0.61 -0.27
CA ALA A 311 0.14 1.58 -1.09
C ALA A 311 -0.78 2.61 -1.75
N CYS A 312 -1.94 2.19 -2.23
CA CYS A 312 -2.92 3.09 -2.84
C CYS A 312 -3.39 4.18 -1.87
N GLN A 313 -3.65 3.83 -0.62
CA GLN A 313 -4.08 4.76 0.41
C GLN A 313 -2.94 5.69 0.86
N ALA A 314 -1.70 5.19 0.93
CA ALA A 314 -0.54 6.06 1.18
C ALA A 314 -0.30 7.08 0.06
N ILE A 315 -0.57 6.72 -1.20
CA ILE A 315 -0.53 7.62 -2.35
C ILE A 315 -1.69 8.65 -2.28
N GLU A 316 -2.90 8.23 -1.91
CA GLU A 316 -4.00 9.17 -1.65
C GLU A 316 -3.68 10.14 -0.51
N ASP A 317 -3.00 9.68 0.54
CA ASP A 317 -2.56 10.55 1.64
C ASP A 317 -1.62 11.65 1.14
N ALA A 318 -0.66 11.31 0.27
CA ALA A 318 0.25 12.27 -0.32
C ALA A 318 -0.52 13.39 -1.06
N PHE A 319 -1.55 13.03 -1.82
CA PHE A 319 -2.39 13.99 -2.53
C PHE A 319 -3.23 14.85 -1.57
N ALA A 320 -3.79 14.27 -0.52
CA ALA A 320 -4.56 15.00 0.49
C ALA A 320 -3.68 15.97 1.28
N ILE A 321 -2.49 15.55 1.72
CA ILE A 321 -1.51 16.42 2.37
C ILE A 321 -1.12 17.57 1.44
N GLY A 322 -0.75 17.28 0.19
CA GLY A 322 -0.39 18.31 -0.78
C GLY A 322 -1.51 19.33 -1.00
N THR A 323 -2.75 18.86 -1.16
CA THR A 323 -3.92 19.72 -1.28
C THR A 323 -4.12 20.59 -0.04
N ALA A 324 -3.98 20.03 1.16
CA ALA A 324 -4.15 20.78 2.40
C ALA A 324 -3.09 21.89 2.57
N PHE A 325 -1.82 21.60 2.28
CA PHE A 325 -0.75 22.59 2.35
C PHE A 325 -0.87 23.69 1.28
N ASN A 326 -1.46 23.38 0.11
CA ASN A 326 -1.76 24.37 -0.91
C ASN A 326 -2.88 25.34 -0.50
N LEU A 327 -3.87 24.85 0.26
CA LEU A 327 -4.94 25.70 0.80
C LEU A 327 -4.49 26.51 2.03
N GLU A 328 -3.67 25.91 2.89
CA GLU A 328 -3.26 26.48 4.17
C GLU A 328 -1.75 26.36 4.37
N SER A 329 -0.98 27.20 3.65
CA SER A 329 0.48 27.14 3.69
C SER A 329 1.12 27.79 4.91
N VAL A 330 0.36 28.62 5.65
CA VAL A 330 0.82 29.40 6.80
C VAL A 330 0.54 28.68 8.11
N ASP A 331 -0.69 28.19 8.29
CA ASP A 331 -1.09 27.42 9.47
C ASP A 331 -0.91 25.92 9.21
N VAL A 332 0.30 25.44 9.53
CA VAL A 332 0.70 24.04 9.35
C VAL A 332 -0.25 23.10 10.10
N ASN A 333 -0.57 23.42 11.36
CA ASN A 333 -1.44 22.56 12.17
C ASN A 333 -2.82 22.43 11.51
N LYS A 334 -3.39 23.53 11.03
CA LYS A 334 -4.67 23.53 10.31
C LYS A 334 -4.62 22.66 9.05
N ALA A 335 -3.56 22.78 8.24
CA ALA A 335 -3.39 21.93 7.06
C ALA A 335 -3.35 20.44 7.42
N LEU A 336 -2.58 20.07 8.45
CA LEU A 336 -2.48 18.68 8.90
C LEU A 336 -3.80 18.16 9.49
N THR A 337 -4.58 19.01 10.17
CA THR A 337 -5.91 18.65 10.67
C THR A 337 -6.92 18.47 9.54
N MET A 338 -6.88 19.28 8.47
CA MET A 338 -7.73 19.08 7.29
C MET A 338 -7.46 17.73 6.61
N TYR A 339 -6.17 17.39 6.45
CA TYR A 339 -5.74 16.08 5.96
C TYR A 339 -6.27 14.93 6.85
N GLU A 340 -6.06 15.03 8.16
CA GLU A 340 -6.50 14.03 9.14
C GLU A 340 -8.01 13.77 9.03
N GLN A 341 -8.82 14.84 9.05
CA GLN A 341 -10.28 14.77 9.02
C GLN A 341 -10.81 14.09 7.75
N ALA A 342 -10.16 14.33 6.61
CA ALA A 342 -10.57 13.76 5.33
C ALA A 342 -10.18 12.29 5.17
N ARG A 343 -9.04 11.88 5.75
CA ARG A 343 -8.41 10.59 5.51
C ARG A 343 -8.77 9.53 6.54
N ILE A 344 -8.92 9.88 7.82
CA ILE A 344 -9.27 8.91 8.88
C ILE A 344 -10.50 8.07 8.53
N PRO A 345 -11.68 8.67 8.18
CA PRO A 345 -12.87 7.87 7.90
C PRO A 345 -12.68 6.94 6.70
N ARG A 346 -11.96 7.42 5.67
CA ARG A 346 -11.71 6.66 4.44
C ARG A 346 -10.81 5.46 4.68
N THR A 347 -9.68 5.65 5.33
CA THR A 347 -8.72 4.54 5.57
C THR A 347 -9.25 3.58 6.63
N ALA A 348 -9.98 4.06 7.63
CA ALA A 348 -10.68 3.20 8.59
C ALA A 348 -11.70 2.28 7.90
N ARG A 349 -12.47 2.81 6.94
CA ARG A 349 -13.39 2.00 6.12
C ARG A 349 -12.62 0.95 5.32
N VAL A 350 -11.48 1.28 4.71
CA VAL A 350 -10.65 0.32 3.99
C VAL A 350 -10.08 -0.76 4.91
N GLN A 351 -9.50 -0.39 6.05
CA GLN A 351 -8.94 -1.35 7.03
C GLN A 351 -10.00 -2.37 7.46
N ARG A 352 -11.20 -1.90 7.84
CA ARG A 352 -12.30 -2.77 8.28
C ARG A 352 -12.82 -3.65 7.15
N ASN A 353 -13.04 -3.09 5.96
CA ASN A 353 -13.50 -3.87 4.81
C ASN A 353 -12.44 -4.86 4.32
N ALA A 354 -11.15 -4.56 4.48
CA ALA A 354 -10.09 -5.52 4.15
C ALA A 354 -10.21 -6.77 5.01
N ARG A 355 -10.44 -6.64 6.32
CA ARG A 355 -10.68 -7.80 7.21
C ARG A 355 -11.89 -8.62 6.77
N LEU A 356 -13.04 -7.96 6.57
CA LEU A 356 -14.27 -8.63 6.12
C LEU A 356 -14.10 -9.33 4.77
N TRP A 357 -13.40 -8.69 3.83
CA TRP A 357 -13.12 -9.25 2.51
C TRP A 357 -12.20 -10.47 2.60
N GLY A 358 -11.18 -10.43 3.47
CA GLY A 358 -10.33 -11.57 3.79
C GLY A 358 -11.10 -12.74 4.40
N ASP A 359 -11.93 -12.48 5.40
CA ASP A 359 -12.77 -13.49 6.03
C ASP A 359 -13.70 -14.17 4.99
N MET A 360 -14.28 -13.38 4.09
CA MET A 360 -15.10 -13.90 3.01
C MET A 360 -14.31 -14.70 1.99
N TRP A 361 -13.06 -14.36 1.69
CA TRP A 361 -12.19 -15.16 0.81
C TRP A 361 -11.91 -16.54 1.42
N HIS A 362 -11.73 -16.57 2.74
CA HIS A 362 -11.23 -17.73 3.47
C HIS A 362 -12.30 -18.59 4.14
N ILE A 363 -13.57 -18.26 3.95
CA ILE A 363 -14.70 -18.99 4.54
C ILE A 363 -14.77 -20.45 4.07
N ASP A 364 -15.23 -21.35 4.94
CA ASP A 364 -15.36 -22.79 4.70
C ASP A 364 -16.82 -23.27 4.85
N GLY A 365 -17.08 -24.54 4.55
CA GLY A 365 -18.37 -25.20 4.75
C GLY A 365 -19.51 -24.56 3.97
N ALA A 366 -20.68 -24.44 4.59
CA ALA A 366 -21.86 -23.85 3.96
C ALA A 366 -21.65 -22.38 3.55
N GLY A 367 -20.86 -21.62 4.33
CA GLY A 367 -20.54 -20.23 4.02
C GLY A 367 -19.76 -20.09 2.71
N ARG A 368 -18.86 -21.04 2.40
CA ARG A 368 -18.16 -21.12 1.11
C ARG A 368 -19.13 -21.32 -0.05
N LEU A 369 -20.07 -22.26 0.08
CA LEU A 369 -21.05 -22.53 -0.97
C LEU A 369 -21.91 -21.30 -1.27
N MET A 370 -22.35 -20.59 -0.24
CA MET A 370 -23.09 -19.33 -0.41
C MET A 370 -22.24 -18.24 -1.06
N ARG A 371 -20.97 -18.11 -0.66
CA ARG A 371 -20.03 -17.15 -1.26
C ARG A 371 -19.79 -17.44 -2.74
N ASP A 372 -19.54 -18.70 -3.08
CA ASP A 372 -19.30 -19.14 -4.46
C ASP A 372 -20.53 -18.84 -5.35
N GLU A 373 -21.75 -19.08 -4.85
CA GLU A 373 -23.00 -18.75 -5.54
C GLU A 373 -23.24 -17.24 -5.67
N LEU A 374 -22.97 -16.46 -4.63
CA LEU A 374 -23.07 -15.00 -4.70
C LEU A 374 -22.12 -14.40 -5.75
N PHE A 375 -20.92 -14.97 -5.89
CA PHE A 375 -19.97 -14.54 -6.91
C PHE A 375 -20.40 -14.95 -8.32
N SER A 376 -20.93 -16.16 -8.50
CA SER A 376 -21.38 -16.65 -9.81
C SER A 376 -22.56 -15.86 -10.38
N MET A 377 -23.43 -15.33 -9.50
CA MET A 377 -24.58 -14.51 -9.89
C MET A 377 -24.24 -13.04 -10.17
N ARG A 378 -23.02 -12.59 -9.87
CA ARG A 378 -22.61 -11.19 -10.00
C ARG A 378 -22.40 -10.82 -11.47
N ASP A 379 -23.04 -9.73 -11.91
CA ASP A 379 -22.75 -9.14 -13.22
C ASP A 379 -21.31 -8.59 -13.24
N PRO A 380 -20.47 -8.96 -14.23
CA PRO A 380 -19.12 -8.43 -14.37
C PRO A 380 -19.03 -6.90 -14.34
N ASP A 381 -20.04 -6.21 -14.90
CA ASP A 381 -20.10 -4.74 -15.02
C ASP A 381 -20.78 -4.08 -13.81
N ASP A 382 -21.21 -4.84 -12.80
CA ASP A 382 -21.71 -4.28 -11.56
C ASP A 382 -20.56 -3.68 -10.73
N HIS A 383 -20.54 -2.36 -10.68
CA HIS A 383 -19.52 -1.60 -9.94
C HIS A 383 -19.98 -1.12 -8.56
N SER A 384 -21.21 -1.45 -8.13
CA SER A 384 -21.81 -0.93 -6.90
C SER A 384 -20.98 -1.22 -5.64
N HIS A 385 -20.35 -2.40 -5.59
CA HIS A 385 -19.52 -2.84 -4.46
C HIS A 385 -18.13 -2.20 -4.40
N ILE A 386 -17.66 -1.59 -5.49
CA ILE A 386 -16.31 -1.01 -5.60
C ILE A 386 -16.31 0.51 -5.83
N GLU A 387 -17.48 1.11 -6.08
CA GLU A 387 -17.60 2.54 -6.36
C GLU A 387 -17.05 3.41 -5.22
N TRP A 388 -17.35 3.05 -3.97
CA TRP A 388 -16.84 3.76 -2.79
C TRP A 388 -15.30 3.73 -2.68
N LEU A 389 -14.66 2.75 -3.32
CA LEU A 389 -13.22 2.54 -3.27
C LEU A 389 -12.51 3.20 -4.46
N TYR A 390 -12.99 3.00 -5.69
CA TYR A 390 -12.32 3.46 -6.90
C TYR A 390 -12.88 4.77 -7.46
N GLY A 391 -14.07 5.17 -7.04
CA GLY A 391 -14.77 6.39 -7.47
C GLY A 391 -13.91 7.65 -7.29
N LYS A 392 -14.17 8.66 -8.13
CA LYS A 392 -13.55 9.98 -7.97
C LYS A 392 -14.08 10.64 -6.71
N ARG A 393 -13.20 11.32 -5.97
CA ARG A 393 -13.55 12.07 -4.78
C ARG A 393 -12.66 13.31 -4.64
N ASP A 394 -13.16 14.28 -3.89
CA ASP A 394 -12.33 15.33 -3.33
C ASP A 394 -11.41 14.72 -2.24
N PRO A 395 -10.10 15.00 -2.27
CA PRO A 395 -9.16 14.45 -1.30
C PRO A 395 -9.35 15.00 0.13
N LEU A 396 -10.02 16.14 0.31
CA LEU A 396 -10.23 16.82 1.58
C LEU A 396 -11.68 16.78 2.10
N VAL A 397 -12.60 16.20 1.34
CA VAL A 397 -13.99 16.01 1.79
C VAL A 397 -14.21 14.58 2.24
N VAL A 398 -14.93 14.41 3.36
CA VAL A 398 -15.46 13.12 3.77
C VAL A 398 -16.65 12.80 2.86
N SER A 399 -16.46 11.87 1.93
CA SER A 399 -17.56 11.33 1.13
C SER A 399 -18.41 10.40 2.00
N ASP A 400 -19.73 10.61 2.01
CA ASP A 400 -20.71 9.76 2.69
C ASP A 400 -20.65 8.27 2.27
#